data_AF-A0AAD9VGE5-F1
#
_entry.id   AF-A0AAD9VGE5-F1
#
_cell.length_a   1.000
_cell.length_b   1.000
_cell.length_c   1.000
_cell.angle_alpha   90.00
_cell.angle_beta   90.00
_cell.angle_gamma   90.00
#
_symmetry.space_group_name_H-M   'P 1'
#
loop_
_entity.id
_entity.type
_entity.pdbx_description
1 polymer ?
#
loop_
_entity_poly.entity_id
_entity_poly.type
_entity_poly.pdbx_seq_one_letter_code
_entity_poly.pdbx_strand_id
1 'polypeptide(L)'
;MLKNRENSVRTKDKDGYTRRAGCICFKTEQEKEVLLVSSWRHTGRWVVPSGGVEPGEDSKEAAIREVVEEAGVRGKLGRFLGEFQNDVNHTRTSVYVLIVTEELETWQEDIGRIRSWFSVDEAKDLLAAKPYQQQYLAKACCEGEGSR
;
A
#
# COMPACT_ATOMS: atom_id res chain seq x y z
N MET A 1 13.92 14.03 -3.85
CA MET A 1 12.95 15.04 -4.33
C MET A 1 11.58 14.60 -3.82
N LEU A 2 10.91 15.41 -3.00
CA LEU A 2 9.55 15.13 -2.55
C LEU A 2 8.64 15.04 -3.77
N LYS A 3 7.88 13.95 -3.91
CA LYS A 3 6.90 13.79 -4.99
C LYS A 3 5.96 15.00 -4.97
N ASN A 4 6.02 15.85 -5.98
CA ASN A 4 5.15 17.01 -6.07
C ASN A 4 3.74 16.53 -6.40
N ARG A 5 2.97 16.14 -5.37
CA ARG A 5 1.64 15.51 -5.48
C ARG A 5 0.60 16.42 -6.16
N GLU A 6 0.94 17.68 -6.39
CA GLU A 6 0.18 18.67 -7.17
C GLU A 6 0.30 18.45 -8.69
N ASN A 7 1.42 17.89 -9.18
CA ASN A 7 1.66 17.67 -10.63
C ASN A 7 1.59 16.20 -11.07
N SER A 8 1.37 15.25 -10.17
CA SER A 8 1.13 13.85 -10.56
C SER A 8 -0.24 13.78 -11.26
N VAL A 9 -0.23 13.47 -12.56
CA VAL A 9 -1.44 13.31 -13.37
C VAL A 9 -2.19 12.09 -12.85
N ARG A 10 -3.22 12.34 -12.05
CA ARG A 10 -4.05 11.29 -11.47
C ARG A 10 -4.94 10.69 -12.55
N THR A 11 -4.75 9.41 -12.85
CA THR A 11 -5.69 8.70 -13.72
C THR A 11 -7.01 8.47 -13.00
N LYS A 12 -8.12 8.66 -13.72
CA LYS A 12 -9.47 8.37 -13.23
C LYS A 12 -10.04 7.18 -13.99
N ASP A 13 -10.90 6.41 -13.34
CA ASP A 13 -11.71 5.39 -14.02
C ASP A 13 -12.98 6.00 -14.66
N LYS A 14 -13.76 5.14 -15.31
CA LYS A 14 -15.02 5.51 -15.99
C LYS A 14 -16.08 6.12 -15.06
N ASP A 15 -16.00 5.82 -13.77
CA ASP A 15 -16.94 6.29 -12.75
C ASP A 15 -16.41 7.59 -12.08
N GLY A 16 -15.26 8.09 -12.54
CA GLY A 16 -14.61 9.30 -12.05
C GLY A 16 -13.74 9.11 -10.80
N TYR A 17 -13.53 7.87 -10.34
CA TYR A 17 -12.70 7.57 -9.17
C TYR A 17 -11.22 7.67 -9.54
N THR A 18 -10.44 8.31 -8.68
CA THR A 18 -8.98 8.32 -8.85
C THR A 18 -8.45 6.90 -8.66
N ARG A 19 -7.75 6.39 -9.66
CA ARG A 19 -7.13 5.07 -9.62
C ARG A 19 -5.91 5.10 -8.73
N ARG A 20 -5.84 4.15 -7.80
CA ARG A 20 -4.73 3.96 -6.88
C ARG A 20 -4.29 2.50 -6.89
N ALA A 21 -3.06 2.27 -6.49
CA ALA A 21 -2.55 0.92 -6.28
C ALA A 21 -1.61 0.87 -5.07
N GLY A 22 -1.49 -0.30 -4.45
CA GLY A 22 -0.59 -0.52 -3.33
C GLY A 22 -0.50 -1.99 -2.93
N CYS A 23 0.33 -2.28 -1.92
CA CYS A 23 0.56 -3.65 -1.47
C CYS A 23 0.44 -3.80 0.04
N ILE A 24 -0.13 -4.93 0.47
CA ILE A 24 0.15 -5.51 1.78
C ILE A 24 1.51 -6.21 1.68
N CYS A 25 2.53 -5.55 2.24
CA CYS A 25 3.91 -6.02 2.17
C CYS A 25 4.21 -6.91 3.37
N PHE A 26 4.27 -8.22 3.17
CA PHE A 26 4.65 -9.16 4.21
C PHE A 26 6.16 -9.39 4.23
N LYS A 27 6.68 -9.60 5.43
CA LYS A 27 8.11 -9.90 5.65
C LYS A 27 8.50 -11.27 5.11
N THR A 28 7.58 -12.23 5.16
CA THR A 28 7.79 -13.61 4.72
C THR A 28 6.48 -14.19 4.18
N GLU A 29 6.56 -15.34 3.51
CA GLU A 29 5.40 -16.11 3.04
C GLU A 29 4.50 -16.65 4.17
N GLN A 30 4.92 -16.53 5.44
CA GLN A 30 4.05 -16.86 6.58
C GLN A 30 3.01 -15.78 6.88
N GLU A 31 3.13 -14.60 6.27
CA GLU A 31 2.16 -13.49 6.37
C GLU A 31 1.84 -13.04 7.80
N LYS A 32 2.84 -13.09 8.70
CA LYS A 32 2.68 -12.73 10.13
C LYS A 32 3.03 -11.28 10.46
N GLU A 33 3.93 -10.69 9.69
CA GLU A 33 4.42 -9.32 9.89
C GLU A 33 4.21 -8.53 8.59
N VAL A 34 3.64 -7.33 8.71
CA VAL A 34 3.34 -6.42 7.60
C VAL A 34 4.10 -5.11 7.77
N LEU A 35 4.56 -4.55 6.66
CA LEU A 35 5.19 -3.24 6.62
C LEU A 35 4.14 -2.14 6.48
N LEU A 36 4.16 -1.16 7.39
CA LEU A 36 3.41 0.07 7.26
C LEU A 36 4.35 1.25 7.15
N VAL A 37 3.84 2.35 6.59
CA VAL A 37 4.55 3.62 6.48
C VAL A 37 3.80 4.73 7.21
N SER A 38 4.51 5.71 7.75
CA SER A 38 3.90 6.86 8.41
C SER A 38 3.07 7.69 7.42
N SER A 39 1.99 8.30 7.92
CA SER A 39 1.09 9.14 7.14
C SER A 39 1.60 10.59 7.08
N TRP A 40 1.86 11.08 5.87
CA TRP A 40 2.14 12.50 5.62
C TRP A 40 1.04 13.46 6.10
N ARG A 41 -0.23 13.02 6.05
CA ARG A 41 -1.38 13.89 6.37
C ARG A 41 -1.71 13.93 7.85
N HIS A 42 -1.28 12.92 8.61
CA HIS A 42 -1.67 12.74 9.99
C HIS A 42 -0.48 12.18 10.77
N THR A 43 0.24 13.07 11.44
CA THR A 43 1.38 12.73 12.29
C THR A 43 0.98 11.64 13.30
N GLY A 44 1.85 10.64 13.47
CA GLY A 44 1.62 9.51 14.39
C GLY A 44 0.66 8.44 13.86
N ARG A 45 0.15 8.55 12.62
CA ARG A 45 -0.65 7.49 12.00
C ARG A 45 0.14 6.68 11.00
N TRP A 46 -0.23 5.41 10.87
CA TRP A 46 0.34 4.46 9.93
C TRP A 46 -0.65 4.18 8.80
N VAL A 47 -0.11 3.88 7.62
CA VAL A 47 -0.89 3.55 6.43
C VAL A 47 -0.21 2.44 5.63
N VAL A 48 -1.01 1.73 4.85
CA VAL A 48 -0.53 0.81 3.81
C VAL A 48 0.11 1.63 2.68
N PRO A 49 1.33 1.28 2.22
CA PRO A 49 1.98 1.97 1.11
C PRO A 49 1.12 1.85 -0.15
N SER A 50 0.69 2.99 -0.66
CA SER A 50 -0.19 3.07 -1.82
C SER A 50 -0.21 4.49 -2.39
N GLY A 51 -0.38 4.60 -3.70
CA GLY A 51 -0.46 5.90 -4.37
C GLY A 51 -1.24 5.85 -5.67
N GLY A 52 -1.08 6.88 -6.49
CA GLY A 52 -1.87 7.05 -7.71
C GLY A 52 -1.31 6.20 -8.85
N VAL A 53 -2.20 5.69 -9.69
CA VAL A 53 -1.80 5.06 -10.96
C VAL A 53 -1.51 6.17 -11.98
N GLU A 54 -0.34 6.13 -12.60
CA GLU A 54 0.09 7.12 -13.58
C GLU A 54 -0.43 6.80 -15.01
N PRO A 55 -0.47 7.78 -15.93
CA PRO A 55 -0.92 7.54 -17.30
C PRO A 55 -0.02 6.54 -18.02
N GLY A 56 -0.62 5.50 -18.62
CA GLY A 56 0.10 4.43 -19.31
C GLY A 56 0.59 3.30 -18.40
N GLU A 57 0.40 3.43 -17.09
CA GLU A 57 0.78 2.45 -16.08
C GLU A 57 -0.40 1.53 -15.72
N ASP A 58 -0.14 0.23 -15.56
CA ASP A 58 -1.11 -0.70 -14.99
C ASP A 58 -1.10 -0.69 -13.45
N SER A 59 -2.09 -1.30 -12.82
CA SER A 59 -2.20 -1.28 -11.35
C SER A 59 -1.10 -2.08 -10.64
N LYS A 60 -0.50 -3.09 -11.27
CA LYS A 60 0.61 -3.86 -10.70
C LYS A 60 1.90 -3.04 -10.74
N GLU A 61 2.18 -2.42 -11.87
CA GLU A 61 3.32 -1.52 -12.04
C GLU A 61 3.26 -0.38 -11.02
N ALA A 62 2.08 0.25 -10.89
CA ALA A 62 1.84 1.28 -9.90
C ALA A 62 2.03 0.79 -8.46
N ALA A 63 1.54 -0.41 -8.13
CA ALA A 63 1.70 -0.96 -6.79
C ALA A 63 3.18 -1.19 -6.45
N ILE A 64 3.96 -1.75 -7.38
CA ILE A 64 5.40 -1.99 -7.19
C ILE A 64 6.14 -0.67 -7.04
N ARG A 65 5.89 0.30 -7.94
CA ARG A 65 6.51 1.63 -7.90
C ARG A 65 6.23 2.33 -6.57
N GLU A 66 4.96 2.40 -6.16
CA GLU A 66 4.57 3.09 -4.93
C GLU A 66 5.17 2.44 -3.68
N VAL A 67 5.29 1.12 -3.63
CA VAL A 67 5.95 0.44 -2.50
C VAL A 67 7.44 0.79 -2.43
N VAL A 68 8.12 0.88 -3.58
CA VAL A 68 9.52 1.32 -3.62
C VAL A 68 9.65 2.79 -3.22
N GLU A 69 8.77 3.66 -3.72
CA GLU A 69 8.81 5.11 -3.46
C GLU A 69 8.43 5.48 -2.03
N GLU A 70 7.38 4.87 -1.47
CA GLU A 70 6.85 5.22 -0.15
C GLU A 70 7.55 4.44 0.97
N ALA A 71 7.88 3.17 0.74
CA ALA A 71 8.38 2.26 1.78
C ALA A 71 9.83 1.81 1.55
N GLY A 72 10.40 2.04 0.37
CA GLY A 72 11.79 1.65 0.10
C GLY A 72 12.01 0.14 0.17
N VAL A 73 11.04 -0.66 -0.26
CA VAL A 73 11.19 -2.12 -0.30
C VAL A 73 10.91 -2.68 -1.68
N ARG A 74 11.59 -3.77 -2.01
CA ARG A 74 11.33 -4.58 -3.20
C ARG A 74 10.96 -6.00 -2.78
N GLY A 75 10.25 -6.68 -3.66
CA GLY A 75 9.78 -8.01 -3.35
C GLY A 75 9.10 -8.70 -4.52
N LYS A 76 8.67 -9.92 -4.24
CA LYS A 76 7.88 -10.72 -5.17
C LYS A 76 6.42 -10.32 -5.05
N LEU A 77 5.87 -9.72 -6.11
CA LEU A 77 4.45 -9.44 -6.20
C LEU A 77 3.67 -10.76 -6.24
N GLY A 78 2.70 -10.89 -5.34
CA GLY A 78 1.87 -12.07 -5.17
C GLY A 78 0.46 -11.87 -5.69
N ARG A 79 -0.50 -12.45 -4.97
CA ARG A 79 -1.92 -12.45 -5.34
C ARG A 79 -2.53 -11.05 -5.33
N PHE A 80 -3.55 -10.87 -6.16
CA PHE A 80 -4.42 -9.70 -6.15
C PHE A 80 -5.52 -9.88 -5.11
N LEU A 81 -5.64 -8.95 -4.17
CA LEU A 81 -6.63 -9.00 -3.09
C LEU A 81 -7.99 -8.41 -3.49
N GLY A 82 -7.98 -7.49 -4.46
CA GLY A 82 -9.18 -6.85 -4.98
C GLY A 82 -9.03 -5.35 -5.17
N GLU A 83 -10.12 -4.74 -5.65
CA GLU A 83 -10.26 -3.30 -5.73
C GLU A 83 -11.13 -2.80 -4.57
N PHE A 84 -10.62 -1.81 -3.86
CA PHE A 84 -11.30 -1.23 -2.71
C PHE A 84 -11.70 0.21 -3.02
N GLN A 85 -13.00 0.45 -3.02
CA GLN A 85 -13.59 1.75 -3.27
C GLN A 85 -13.69 2.55 -1.99
N ASN A 86 -13.35 3.83 -2.07
CA ASN A 86 -13.51 4.80 -1.00
C ASN A 86 -14.24 6.03 -1.57
N ASP A 87 -15.53 6.12 -1.26
CA ASP A 87 -16.43 7.17 -1.73
C ASP A 87 -16.12 8.53 -1.10
N VAL A 88 -15.60 8.54 0.13
CA VAL A 88 -15.24 9.77 0.86
C VAL A 88 -14.13 10.53 0.14
N ASN A 89 -13.12 9.82 -0.36
CA ASN A 89 -12.00 10.41 -1.09
C ASN A 89 -12.15 10.29 -2.62
N HIS A 90 -13.22 9.65 -3.11
CA HIS A 90 -13.45 9.33 -4.51
C HIS A 90 -12.27 8.60 -5.16
N THR A 91 -11.75 7.56 -4.49
CA THR A 91 -10.61 6.74 -4.93
C THR A 91 -10.98 5.26 -5.04
N ARG A 92 -10.39 4.56 -6.00
CA ARG A 92 -10.47 3.10 -6.15
C ARG A 92 -9.05 2.53 -6.12
N THR A 93 -8.76 1.68 -5.14
CA THR A 93 -7.39 1.18 -4.88
C THR A 93 -7.31 -0.31 -5.21
N SER A 94 -6.51 -0.68 -6.21
CA SER A 94 -6.15 -2.07 -6.48
C SER A 94 -5.06 -2.51 -5.50
N VAL A 95 -5.29 -3.57 -4.74
CA VAL A 95 -4.35 -4.00 -3.68
C VAL A 95 -3.83 -5.40 -3.97
N TYR A 96 -2.52 -5.58 -3.81
CA TYR A 96 -1.82 -6.84 -3.99
C TYR A 96 -1.12 -7.28 -2.70
N VAL A 97 -0.73 -8.54 -2.63
CA VAL A 97 0.28 -9.00 -1.67
C VAL A 97 1.66 -8.83 -2.27
N LEU A 98 2.65 -8.45 -1.45
CA LEU A 98 4.05 -8.44 -1.83
C LEU A 98 4.86 -9.09 -0.72
N ILE A 99 5.70 -10.07 -1.07
CA ILE A 99 6.66 -10.66 -0.14
C ILE A 99 7.98 -9.92 -0.29
N VAL A 100 8.38 -9.20 0.76
CA VAL A 100 9.59 -8.36 0.72
C VAL A 100 10.83 -9.23 0.66
N THR A 101 11.72 -8.91 -0.29
CA THR A 101 13.00 -9.59 -0.48
C THR A 101 14.19 -8.65 -0.25
N GLU A 102 13.97 -7.34 -0.28
CA GLU A 102 15.02 -6.33 -0.13
C GLU A 102 14.45 -5.08 0.55
N GLU A 103 15.17 -4.55 1.55
CA GLU A 103 14.92 -3.26 2.18
C GLU A 103 16.02 -2.28 1.77
N LEU A 104 15.64 -1.20 1.10
CA LEU A 104 16.58 -0.17 0.63
C LEU A 104 17.00 0.72 1.80
N GLU A 105 18.28 1.06 1.87
CA GLU A 105 18.84 1.96 2.89
C GLU A 105 18.29 3.39 2.74
N THR A 106 18.19 3.86 1.50
CA THR A 106 17.60 5.15 1.13
C THR A 106 16.55 4.95 0.05
N TRP A 107 15.50 5.77 0.08
CA TRP A 107 14.39 5.68 -0.88
C TRP A 107 13.72 7.04 -1.08
N GLN A 108 12.83 7.15 -2.07
CA GLN A 108 12.35 8.46 -2.54
C GLN A 108 11.69 9.33 -1.46
N GLU A 109 10.92 8.71 -0.55
CA GLU A 109 10.22 9.39 0.54
C GLU A 109 10.85 9.18 1.93
N ASP A 110 12.11 8.71 2.02
CA ASP A 110 12.79 8.49 3.31
C ASP A 110 12.97 9.77 4.14
N ILE A 111 13.02 10.93 3.47
CA ILE A 111 12.99 12.25 4.08
C ILE A 111 11.57 12.53 4.58
N GLY A 112 11.20 12.04 5.76
CA GLY A 112 9.95 12.38 6.46
C GLY A 112 8.92 11.26 6.51
N ARG A 113 9.16 10.13 5.82
CA ARG A 113 8.37 8.92 5.97
C ARG A 113 9.14 7.84 6.70
N ILE A 114 8.54 7.28 7.74
CA ILE A 114 9.10 6.20 8.54
C ILE A 114 8.42 4.91 8.10
N ARG A 115 9.17 3.85 7.87
CA ARG A 115 8.64 2.49 7.70
C ARG A 115 8.88 1.68 8.97
N SER A 116 7.95 0.79 9.29
CA SER A 116 8.14 -0.16 10.38
C SER A 116 7.36 -1.44 10.11
N TRP A 117 7.91 -2.55 10.59
CA TRP A 117 7.26 -3.84 10.63
C TRP A 117 6.36 -3.92 11.84
N PHE A 118 5.17 -4.51 11.66
CA PHE A 118 4.20 -4.76 12.71
C PHE A 118 3.66 -6.17 12.57
N SER A 119 3.28 -6.79 13.68
CA SER A 119 2.43 -7.98 13.59
C SER A 119 1.11 -7.64 12.90
N VAL A 120 0.46 -8.64 12.31
CA VAL A 120 -0.86 -8.45 11.68
C VAL A 120 -1.88 -7.85 12.66
N ASP A 121 -1.85 -8.25 13.94
CA ASP A 121 -2.80 -7.74 14.92
C ASP A 121 -2.52 -6.29 15.31
N GLU A 122 -1.26 -5.91 15.55
CA GLU A 122 -0.89 -4.50 15.75
C GLU A 122 -1.25 -3.65 14.53
N ALA A 123 -1.02 -4.15 13.33
CA ALA A 123 -1.35 -3.43 12.10
C ALA A 123 -2.87 -3.21 11.95
N LYS A 124 -3.72 -4.16 12.38
CA LYS A 124 -5.18 -3.95 12.42
C LYS A 124 -5.54 -2.78 13.33
N ASP A 125 -4.93 -2.70 14.52
CA ASP A 125 -5.20 -1.65 15.49
C ASP A 125 -4.71 -0.27 15.00
N LEU A 126 -3.50 -0.21 14.43
CA LEU A 126 -2.92 1.02 13.87
C LEU A 126 -3.75 1.56 12.69
N LEU A 127 -4.36 0.67 11.91
CA LEU A 127 -5.21 1.03 10.76
C LEU A 127 -6.67 1.29 11.14
N ALA A 128 -7.08 1.14 12.41
CA ALA A 128 -8.47 1.34 12.85
C ALA A 128 -9.00 2.76 12.52
N ALA A 129 -8.12 3.77 12.51
CA ALA A 129 -8.46 5.14 12.12
C ALA A 129 -8.61 5.33 10.58
N LYS A 130 -8.40 4.27 9.78
CA LYS A 130 -8.48 4.21 8.32
C LYS A 130 -9.18 2.89 7.90
N PRO A 131 -10.49 2.75 8.16
CA PRO A 131 -11.22 1.48 8.03
C PRO A 131 -11.09 0.83 6.65
N TYR A 132 -10.99 1.62 5.57
CA TYR A 132 -10.75 1.09 4.23
C TYR A 132 -9.44 0.31 4.12
N GLN A 133 -8.34 0.79 4.71
CA GLN A 133 -7.05 0.09 4.67
C GLN A 133 -7.05 -1.16 5.57
N GLN A 134 -7.85 -1.14 6.64
CA GLN A 134 -8.04 -2.34 7.48
C GLN A 134 -8.71 -3.48 6.68
N GLN A 135 -9.61 -3.16 5.74
CA GLN A 135 -10.20 -4.17 4.84
C GLN A 135 -9.15 -4.86 3.96
N TYR A 136 -8.08 -4.14 3.58
CA TYR A 136 -7.00 -4.71 2.77
C TYR A 136 -6.29 -5.82 3.54
N LEU A 137 -5.93 -5.51 4.79
CA LEU A 137 -5.26 -6.44 5.69
C LEU A 137 -6.17 -7.63 6.04
N ALA A 138 -7.45 -7.38 6.34
CA ALA A 138 -8.41 -8.45 6.61
C ALA A 138 -8.55 -9.41 5.41
N LYS A 139 -8.65 -8.87 4.19
CA LYS A 139 -8.73 -9.66 2.96
C LYS A 139 -7.47 -10.48 2.73
N ALA A 140 -6.29 -9.91 2.99
CA ALA A 140 -5.01 -10.61 2.89
C ALA A 140 -4.98 -11.84 3.82
N CYS A 141 -5.37 -11.66 5.09
CA CYS A 141 -5.34 -12.72 6.09
C CYS A 141 -6.37 -13.83 5.80
N CYS A 142 -7.60 -13.50 5.41
CA CYS A 142 -8.63 -14.52 5.12
C CYS A 142 -8.26 -15.44 3.95
N GLU A 143 -7.51 -14.94 2.95
CA GLU A 143 -7.11 -15.74 1.78
C GLU A 143 -5.77 -16.45 1.96
N GLY A 144 -4.95 -16.03 2.94
CA GLY A 144 -3.69 -16.71 3.28
C GLY A 144 -3.90 -18.06 3.98
N GLU A 145 -5.06 -18.26 4.62
CA GLU A 145 -5.40 -19.49 5.33
C GLU A 145 -5.90 -20.63 4.41
N GLY A 146 -6.21 -20.33 3.14
CA GLY A 146 -6.83 -21.27 2.20
C GLY A 146 -5.89 -22.00 1.22
N SER A 147 -4.57 -21.80 1.31
CA SER A 147 -3.60 -22.34 0.34
C SER A 147 -2.51 -23.23 0.95
N ARG A 148 -2.81 -23.94 2.05
CA ARG A 148 -1.95 -25.00 2.60
C ARG A 148 -2.44 -26.39 2.23
#